data_AF-A0A1W2C736-F1
#
_entry.id   AF-A0A1W2C736-F1
#
_cell.length_a   1.000
_cell.length_b   1.000
_cell.length_c   1.000
_cell.angle_alpha   90.00
_cell.angle_beta   90.00
_cell.angle_gamma   90.00
#
_symmetry.space_group_name_H-M   'P 1'
#
loop_
_entity.id
_entity.type
_entity.pdbx_description
1 polymer ?
#
loop_
_entity_poly.entity_id
_entity_poly.type
_entity_poly.pdbx_seq_one_letter_code
_entity_poly.pdbx_strand_id
1 'polypeptide(L)'
;MAPKHQIDLLEFARIVKDGSEITDEEFVDQMRRVLPLDSLKDVTPEESEWLFMAISWLHDYSLLLWEFHQIEVNKGTTFAGHPAIPGSSGPFIENMLTRDGRPDFSQLRDFGLGRGQGN
;
A
#
# COMPACT_ATOMS: atom_id res chain seq x y z
N MET A 1 11.18 12.57 -21.31
CA MET A 1 10.45 13.01 -20.09
C MET A 1 11.47 13.25 -19.00
N ALA A 2 11.43 14.39 -18.31
CA ALA A 2 12.28 14.60 -17.14
C ALA A 2 11.95 13.55 -16.07
N PRO A 3 12.92 13.08 -15.27
CA PRO A 3 12.62 12.18 -14.17
C PRO A 3 11.65 12.88 -13.21
N LYS A 4 10.45 12.31 -12.99
CA LYS A 4 9.56 12.71 -11.90
C LYS A 4 10.39 12.65 -10.61
N HIS A 5 10.38 13.71 -9.81
CA HIS A 5 11.14 13.78 -8.56
C HIS A 5 10.80 12.56 -7.68
N GLN A 6 11.83 11.76 -7.36
CA GLN A 6 11.70 10.61 -6.45
C GLN A 6 11.36 11.14 -5.05
N ILE A 7 10.37 10.54 -4.41
CA ILE A 7 9.94 10.89 -3.05
C ILE A 7 10.12 9.69 -2.14
N ASP A 8 10.33 9.93 -0.85
CA ASP A 8 10.39 8.84 0.13
C ASP A 8 8.99 8.45 0.64
N LEU A 9 8.92 7.34 1.39
CA LEU A 9 7.67 6.83 1.95
C LEU A 9 7.01 7.81 2.94
N LEU A 10 7.77 8.65 3.64
CA LEU A 10 7.21 9.63 4.57
C LEU A 10 6.61 10.83 3.84
N GLU A 11 7.25 11.30 2.76
CA GLU A 11 6.70 12.31 1.88
C GLU A 11 5.43 11.82 1.18
N PHE A 12 5.44 10.58 0.67
CA PHE A 12 4.24 9.93 0.14
C PHE A 12 3.11 9.89 1.18
N ALA A 13 3.40 9.46 2.42
CA ALA A 13 2.39 9.40 3.47
C ALA A 13 1.78 10.77 3.81
N ARG A 14 2.56 11.87 3.73
CA ARG A 14 2.03 13.23 3.92
C ARG A 14 1.10 13.63 2.78
N ILE A 15 1.46 13.33 1.54
CA ILE A 15 0.64 13.61 0.35
C ILE A 15 -0.72 12.90 0.45
N VAL A 16 -0.73 11.62 0.84
CA VAL A 16 -1.97 10.83 0.99
C VAL A 16 -2.79 11.28 2.21
N LYS A 17 -2.14 11.67 3.31
CA LYS A 17 -2.81 12.08 4.56
C LYS A 17 -3.63 13.36 4.42
N ASP A 18 -3.26 14.26 3.53
CA ASP A 18 -3.84 15.61 3.46
C ASP A 18 -5.29 15.67 2.92
N GLY A 19 -5.93 14.54 2.66
CA GLY A 19 -7.40 14.43 2.60
C GLY A 19 -8.10 15.22 1.49
N SER A 20 -7.38 15.86 0.57
CA SER A 20 -7.90 16.12 -0.76
C SER A 20 -8.10 14.76 -1.43
N GLU A 21 -9.29 14.52 -1.97
CA GLU A 21 -9.73 13.31 -2.68
C GLU A 21 -8.68 12.82 -3.69
N ILE A 22 -7.66 12.11 -3.22
CA ILE A 22 -6.67 11.51 -4.09
C ILE A 22 -7.37 10.32 -4.74
N THR A 23 -7.47 10.39 -6.06
CA THR A 23 -8.02 9.29 -6.85
C THR A 23 -7.11 8.07 -6.75
N ASP A 24 -7.66 6.88 -7.00
CA ASP A 24 -6.85 5.65 -7.03
C ASP A 24 -5.69 5.80 -8.05
N GLU A 25 -5.92 6.47 -9.18
CA GLU A 25 -4.92 6.77 -10.19
C GLU A 25 -3.80 7.65 -9.66
N GLU A 26 -4.15 8.75 -8.97
CA GLU A 26 -3.16 9.64 -8.37
C GLU A 26 -2.36 8.95 -7.27
N PHE A 27 -2.99 8.07 -6.48
CA PHE A 27 -2.29 7.27 -5.47
C PHE A 27 -1.20 6.41 -6.12
N VAL A 28 -1.56 5.66 -7.17
CA VAL A 28 -0.61 4.82 -7.92
C VAL A 28 0.49 5.67 -8.54
N ASP A 29 0.16 6.84 -9.08
CA ASP A 29 1.11 7.75 -9.70
C ASP A 29 2.10 8.36 -8.69
N GLN A 30 1.68 8.61 -7.45
CA GLN A 30 2.58 9.00 -6.37
C GLN A 30 3.45 7.82 -5.91
N MET A 31 2.89 6.62 -5.78
CA MET A 31 3.64 5.43 -5.37
C MET A 31 4.71 5.04 -6.40
N ARG A 32 4.46 5.25 -7.69
CA ARG A 32 5.47 5.11 -8.76
C ARG A 32 6.70 5.99 -8.57
N ARG A 33 6.59 7.09 -7.82
CA ARG A 33 7.70 7.98 -7.48
C ARG A 33 8.50 7.50 -6.27
N VAL A 34 7.96 6.56 -5.50
CA VAL A 34 8.62 5.91 -4.36
C VAL A 34 9.35 4.65 -4.83
N LEU A 35 8.66 3.80 -5.59
CA LEU A 35 9.13 2.50 -6.04
C LEU A 35 8.75 2.29 -7.52
N PRO A 36 9.62 1.67 -8.36
CA PRO A 36 9.33 1.43 -9.77
C PRO A 36 8.31 0.29 -9.94
N LEU A 37 7.02 0.59 -9.67
CA LEU A 37 5.93 -0.38 -9.63
C LEU A 37 5.82 -1.23 -10.91
N ASP A 38 6.01 -0.61 -12.08
CA ASP A 38 5.87 -1.28 -13.37
C ASP A 38 6.92 -2.38 -13.59
N SER A 39 8.08 -2.30 -12.92
CA SER A 39 9.16 -3.28 -12.99
C SER A 39 9.02 -4.42 -11.97
N LEU A 40 8.17 -4.27 -10.94
CA LEU A 40 8.02 -5.28 -9.88
C LEU A 40 7.42 -6.58 -10.40
N LYS A 41 6.62 -6.54 -11.46
CA LYS A 41 6.05 -7.75 -12.08
C LYS A 41 7.07 -8.60 -12.83
N ASP A 42 8.24 -8.03 -13.14
CA ASP A 42 9.27 -8.63 -13.97
C ASP A 42 10.44 -9.21 -13.13
N VAL A 43 10.36 -9.12 -11.80
CA VAL A 43 11.38 -9.68 -10.89
C VAL A 43 11.34 -11.21 -10.87
N THR A 44 12.47 -11.83 -10.54
CA THR A 44 12.57 -13.29 -10.39
C THR A 44 11.78 -13.79 -9.18
N PRO A 45 11.44 -15.10 -9.10
CA PRO A 45 10.78 -15.66 -7.92
C PRO A 45 11.55 -15.43 -6.61
N GLU A 46 12.88 -15.53 -6.65
CA GLU A 46 13.74 -15.28 -5.48
C GLU A 46 13.71 -13.80 -5.07
N GLU A 47 13.84 -12.87 -6.03
CA GLU A 47 13.71 -11.43 -5.74
C GLU A 47 12.34 -11.08 -5.19
N SER A 48 11.28 -11.73 -5.67
CA SER A 48 9.92 -11.56 -5.16
C SER A 48 9.79 -12.01 -3.69
N GLU A 49 10.41 -13.14 -3.32
CA GLU A 49 10.46 -13.62 -1.94
C GLU A 49 11.18 -12.64 -1.01
N TRP A 50 12.38 -12.20 -1.40
CA TRP A 50 13.15 -11.24 -0.60
C TRP A 50 12.46 -9.87 -0.51
N LEU A 51 11.84 -9.40 -1.60
CA LEU A 51 11.05 -8.17 -1.59
C LEU A 51 9.84 -8.29 -0.64
N PHE A 52 9.13 -9.42 -0.68
CA PHE A 52 8.03 -9.69 0.23
C PHE A 52 8.51 -9.66 1.69
N MET A 53 9.61 -10.35 2.03
CA MET A 53 10.17 -10.33 3.38
C MET A 53 10.53 -8.93 3.87
N ALA A 54 11.17 -8.11 3.01
CA ALA A 54 11.56 -6.75 3.36
C ALA A 54 10.34 -5.85 3.60
N ILE A 55 9.31 -5.95 2.75
CA ILE A 55 8.06 -5.18 2.88
C ILE A 55 7.27 -5.65 4.11
N SER A 56 7.19 -6.97 4.37
CA SER A 56 6.53 -7.51 5.55
C SER A 56 7.19 -7.02 6.84
N TRP A 57 8.52 -7.05 6.91
CA TRP A 57 9.23 -6.51 8.08
C TRP A 57 8.96 -5.01 8.27
N LEU A 58 8.96 -4.23 7.19
CA LEU A 58 8.67 -2.80 7.25
C LEU A 58 7.21 -2.52 7.68
N HIS A 59 6.27 -3.30 7.16
CA HIS A 59 4.87 -3.27 7.56
C HIS A 59 4.74 -3.53 9.07
N ASP A 60 5.30 -4.63 9.56
CA ASP A 60 5.23 -5.00 10.98
C ASP A 60 5.89 -3.95 11.88
N TYR A 61 7.02 -3.39 11.45
CA TYR A 61 7.66 -2.28 12.15
C TYR A 61 6.77 -1.01 12.15
N SER A 62 6.09 -0.72 11.05
CA SER A 62 5.16 0.42 10.98
C SER A 62 3.94 0.23 11.88
N LEU A 63 3.47 -1.01 12.05
CA LEU A 63 2.42 -1.34 13.02
C LEU A 63 2.90 -1.14 14.44
N LEU A 64 4.10 -1.64 14.77
CA LEU A 64 4.69 -1.40 16.09
C LEU A 64 4.89 0.09 16.37
N LEU A 65 5.32 0.86 15.35
CA LEU A 65 5.45 2.32 15.47
C LEU A 65 4.08 2.98 15.68
N TRP A 66 3.04 2.51 14.99
CA TRP A 66 1.68 2.98 15.19
C TRP A 66 1.15 2.65 16.59
N GLU A 67 1.36 1.44 17.09
CA GLU A 67 1.05 1.02 18.47
C GLU A 67 1.80 1.85 19.50
N PHE A 68 3.09 2.11 19.26
CA PHE A 68 3.90 2.97 20.12
C PHE A 68 3.29 4.37 20.24
N HIS A 69 2.86 4.95 19.12
CA HIS A 69 2.19 6.25 19.09
C HIS A 69 0.70 6.19 19.48
N GLN A 70 0.04 5.04 19.49
CA GLN A 70 -1.35 4.91 19.96
C GLN A 70 -1.53 5.34 21.41
N ILE A 71 -0.50 5.13 22.24
CA ILE A 71 -0.44 5.65 23.61
C ILE A 71 -0.64 7.17 23.64
N GLU A 72 -0.24 7.87 22.56
CA GLU A 72 -0.32 9.32 22.41
C GLU A 72 -1.57 9.78 21.64
N VAL A 73 -2.08 9.00 20.69
CA VAL A 73 -3.15 9.43 19.74
C VAL A 73 -4.50 8.73 19.89
N ASN A 74 -4.62 7.67 20.71
CA ASN A 74 -5.84 6.89 20.94
C ASN A 74 -6.58 6.49 19.64
N LYS A 75 -5.84 6.17 18.58
CA LYS A 75 -6.35 5.79 17.26
C LYS A 75 -5.68 4.50 16.82
N GLY A 76 -6.42 3.40 16.93
CA GLY A 76 -5.86 2.06 16.90
C GLY A 76 -6.92 0.98 16.81
N THR A 77 -7.73 1.02 15.76
CA THR A 77 -8.79 0.02 15.59
C THR A 77 -8.23 -1.16 14.81
N THR A 78 -8.38 -2.37 15.35
CA THR A 78 -8.20 -3.61 14.59
C THR A 78 -9.56 -4.11 14.11
N PHE A 79 -9.66 -4.53 12.85
CA PHE A 79 -10.80 -5.31 12.36
C PHE A 79 -10.34 -6.74 12.09
N ALA A 80 -10.94 -7.72 12.80
CA ALA A 80 -10.60 -9.14 12.70
C ALA A 80 -9.09 -9.46 12.91
N GLY A 81 -8.41 -8.71 13.79
CA GLY A 81 -6.98 -8.89 14.04
C GLY A 81 -6.06 -8.21 13.03
N HIS A 82 -6.63 -7.51 12.03
CA HIS A 82 -5.88 -6.69 11.09
C HIS A 82 -5.97 -5.21 11.46
N PRO A 83 -4.88 -4.45 11.33
CA PRO A 83 -4.89 -3.00 11.52
C PRO A 83 -5.85 -2.36 10.51
N ALA A 84 -6.87 -1.67 11.01
CA ALA A 84 -7.78 -0.88 10.20
C ALA A 84 -7.41 0.59 10.40
N ILE A 85 -6.94 1.25 9.35
CA ILE A 85 -6.68 2.69 9.33
C ILE A 85 -7.95 3.37 8.81
N PRO A 86 -8.77 4.01 9.66
CA PRO A 86 -9.98 4.66 9.18
C PRO A 86 -9.63 5.80 8.22
N GLY A 87 -10.28 5.82 7.05
CA GLY A 87 -10.09 6.86 6.04
C GLY A 87 -8.84 6.71 5.17
N SER A 88 -8.23 5.52 5.09
CA SER A 88 -7.18 5.29 4.08
C SER A 88 -7.78 5.37 2.66
N SER A 89 -7.33 6.34 1.87
CA SER A 89 -7.72 6.55 0.47
C SER A 89 -6.68 5.93 -0.47
N GLY A 90 -6.92 4.69 -0.89
CA GLY A 90 -6.07 4.03 -1.88
C GLY A 90 -6.74 2.80 -2.49
N PRO A 91 -6.24 2.31 -3.63
CA PRO A 91 -6.78 1.15 -4.32
C PRO A 91 -6.65 -0.11 -3.47
N PHE A 92 -7.65 -0.98 -3.58
CA PHE A 92 -7.66 -2.27 -2.89
C PHE A 92 -7.03 -3.36 -3.76
N ILE A 93 -6.05 -4.08 -3.19
CA ILE A 93 -5.43 -5.24 -3.84
C ILE A 93 -5.83 -6.51 -3.08
N GLU A 94 -6.53 -7.40 -3.76
CA GLU A 94 -6.86 -8.72 -3.23
C GLU A 94 -5.61 -9.58 -3.13
N ASN A 95 -5.41 -10.24 -1.99
CA ASN A 95 -4.28 -11.13 -1.76
C ASN A 95 -4.75 -12.46 -1.15
N MET A 96 -3.81 -13.36 -0.86
CA MET A 96 -4.14 -14.70 -0.35
C MET A 96 -4.90 -14.70 0.99
N LEU A 97 -4.82 -13.62 1.77
CA LEU A 97 -5.50 -13.49 3.06
C LEU A 97 -6.89 -12.87 2.94
N THR A 98 -7.15 -12.10 1.87
CA THR A 98 -8.38 -11.33 1.71
C THR A 98 -9.30 -11.85 0.60
N ARG A 99 -8.82 -12.67 -0.32
CA ARG A 99 -9.61 -13.17 -1.47
C ARG A 99 -10.44 -14.41 -1.12
N ASP A 100 -11.67 -14.46 -1.63
CA ASP A 100 -12.53 -15.65 -1.60
C ASP A 100 -12.55 -16.34 -2.98
N GLY A 101 -11.45 -16.99 -3.35
CA GLY A 101 -11.36 -17.75 -4.59
C GLY A 101 -10.01 -17.72 -5.31
N ARG A 102 -10.08 -17.82 -6.65
CA ARG A 102 -8.89 -17.84 -7.51
C ARG A 102 -8.23 -16.46 -7.56
N PRO A 103 -6.89 -16.40 -7.64
CA PRO A 103 -6.17 -15.13 -7.78
C PRO A 103 -6.54 -14.41 -9.09
N ASP A 104 -6.89 -13.12 -9.00
CA ASP A 104 -6.93 -12.21 -10.14
C ASP A 104 -5.55 -11.55 -10.33
N PHE A 105 -4.73 -12.13 -11.22
CA PHE A 105 -3.41 -11.61 -11.54
C PHE A 105 -3.42 -10.39 -12.48
N SER A 106 -4.58 -9.95 -12.98
CA SER A 106 -4.64 -8.70 -13.76
C SER A 106 -4.24 -7.47 -12.92
N GLN A 107 -4.39 -7.57 -11.60
CA GLN A 107 -3.95 -6.57 -10.62
C GLN A 107 -2.45 -6.25 -10.65
N LEU A 108 -1.62 -7.15 -11.20
CA LEU A 108 -0.18 -6.88 -11.42
C LEU A 108 0.07 -5.83 -12.52
N ARG A 109 -0.95 -5.50 -13.30
CA ARG A 109 -0.88 -4.53 -14.41
C ARG A 109 -1.63 -3.25 -14.11
N ASP A 110 -2.76 -3.35 -13.41
CA ASP A 110 -3.62 -2.21 -13.11
C ASP A 110 -3.52 -1.73 -11.66
N PHE A 111 -2.72 -2.37 -10.80
CA PHE A 111 -2.48 -1.99 -9.41
C PHE A 111 -3.74 -1.95 -8.51
N GLY A 112 -4.79 -2.70 -8.87
CA GLY A 112 -6.02 -2.75 -8.09
C GLY A 112 -6.98 -1.58 -8.33
N LEU A 113 -6.71 -0.74 -9.35
CA LEU A 113 -7.58 0.39 -9.71
C LEU A 113 -9.04 -0.08 -9.93
N GLY A 114 -9.99 0.68 -9.35
CA GLY A 114 -11.44 0.44 -9.51
C GLY A 114 -12.01 -0.69 -8.65
N ARG A 115 -11.21 -1.35 -7.80
CA ARG A 115 -11.66 -2.45 -6.93
C ARG A 115 -12.00 -2.01 -5.50
N GLY A 116 -11.63 -0.79 -5.10
CA GLY A 116 -11.86 -0.23 -3.76
C GLY A 116 -13.27 0.31 -3.48
N GLN A 117 -14.14 0.43 -4.48
CA GLN A 117 -15.49 1.02 -4.32
C GLN A 117 -16.60 0.02 -3.97
N GLY A 118 -16.25 -1.17 -3.48
CA GLY A 118 -17.21 -2.20 -3.08
C GLY A 118 -17.02 -2.64 -1.64
N ASN A 119 -17.51 -1.84 -0.68
CA ASN A 119 -18.11 -2.27 0.60
C ASN A 119 -18.66 -1.08 1.38
#